data_AF-A0A7U9MT25-F1
#
_entry.id   AF-A0A7U9MT25-F1
#
_cell.length_a   1.000
_cell.length_b   1.000
_cell.length_c   1.000
_cell.angle_alpha   90.00
_cell.angle_beta   90.00
_cell.angle_gamma   90.00
#
_symmetry.space_group_name_H-M   'P 1'
#
loop_
_entity.id
_entity.type
_entity.pdbx_description
1 polymer ?
#
loop_
_entity_poly.entity_id
_entity_poly.type
_entity_poly.pdbx_seq_one_letter_code
_entity_poly.pdbx_strand_id
1 'polypeptide(L)' 'MNIQLIVDYLSALSMNNNREWYHANKEDYKRANAEFEGLLQALMLEIGKFDSSILHNNPKDLTFKIVSPF' A
#
# COMPACT_ATOMS: atom_id res chain seq x y z
N MET A 1 -5.52 -8.18 6.06
CA MET A 1 -5.12 -8.33 4.64
C MET A 1 -6.36 -8.50 3.79
N ASN A 2 -6.93 -7.39 3.37
CA ASN A 2 -8.00 -7.32 2.40
C ASN A 2 -7.42 -6.81 1.07
N ILE A 3 -7.06 -7.72 0.19
CA ILE A 3 -6.50 -7.40 -1.14
C ILE A 3 -7.50 -6.62 -1.99
N GLN A 4 -8.80 -6.93 -1.86
CA GLN A 4 -9.85 -6.25 -2.60
C GLN A 4 -9.86 -4.75 -2.28
N LEU A 5 -9.68 -4.37 -1.01
CA LEU A 5 -9.64 -2.97 -0.58
C LEU A 5 -8.49 -2.19 -1.26
N ILE A 6 -7.32 -2.83 -1.43
CA ILE A 6 -6.17 -2.24 -2.13
C ILE A 6 -6.52 -2.01 -3.61
N VAL A 7 -7.05 -3.04 -4.27
CA VAL A 7 -7.37 -3.00 -5.70
C VAL A 7 -8.50 -2.00 -5.97
N ASP A 8 -9.55 -2.00 -5.15
CA ASP A 8 -10.68 -1.07 -5.27
C ASP A 8 -10.24 0.38 -5.18
N TYR A 9 -9.39 0.71 -4.21
CA TYR A 9 -8.84 2.06 -4.07
C TYR A 9 -8.01 2.45 -5.30
N LEU A 10 -7.14 1.56 -5.79
CA LEU A 10 -6.31 1.83 -6.98
C LEU A 10 -7.15 1.99 -8.25
N SER A 11 -8.21 1.20 -8.41
CA SER A 11 -9.16 1.33 -9.52
C SER A 11 -9.93 2.65 -9.45
N ALA A 12 -10.38 3.06 -8.26
CA ALA A 12 -11.07 4.33 -8.09
C ALA A 12 -10.14 5.52 -8.34
N LEU A 13 -8.90 5.44 -7.86
CA LEU A 13 -7.86 6.45 -8.08
C LEU A 13 -7.52 6.61 -9.57
N SER A 14 -7.40 5.51 -10.31
CA SER A 14 -7.07 5.58 -11.75
C SER A 14 -8.16 6.27 -12.57
N MET A 15 -9.43 6.09 -12.18
CA MET A 15 -10.57 6.75 -12.82
C MET A 15 -10.72 8.23 -12.42
N ASN A 16 -10.21 8.62 -11.25
CA ASN A 16 -10.44 9.94 -10.65
C ASN A 16 -9.13 10.60 -10.21
N ASN A 17 -8.08 10.51 -11.02
CA ASN A 17 -6.73 10.97 -10.68
C ASN A 17 -6.59 12.50 -10.72
N ASN A 18 -7.34 13.19 -9.85
CA ASN A 18 -7.30 14.64 -9.64
C ASN A 18 -7.18 14.96 -8.14
N ARG A 19 -6.76 16.19 -7.84
CA ARG A 19 -6.44 16.65 -6.49
C ARG A 19 -7.65 16.60 -5.56
N GLU A 20 -8.81 17.04 -6.03
CA GLU A 20 -10.06 17.12 -5.27
C GLU A 20 -10.49 15.72 -4.79
N TRP A 21 -10.51 14.75 -5.70
CA TRP A 21 -10.87 13.38 -5.38
C TRP A 21 -9.84 12.75 -4.44
N TYR A 22 -8.54 12.97 -4.67
CA TYR A 22 -7.49 12.44 -3.80
C TYR A 22 -7.63 12.95 -2.35
N HIS A 23 -7.90 14.24 -2.15
CA HIS A 23 -8.12 14.79 -0.80
C HIS A 23 -9.42 14.28 -0.18
N ALA A 24 -10.50 14.15 -0.95
CA ALA A 24 -11.77 13.62 -0.46
C ALA A 24 -11.68 12.15 -0.03
N ASN A 25 -10.82 11.36 -0.67
CA ASN A 25 -10.66 9.92 -0.43
C ASN A 25 -9.37 9.59 0.36
N LYS A 26 -8.83 10.55 1.11
CA LYS A 26 -7.59 10.39 1.89
C LYS A 26 -7.67 9.27 2.93
N GLU A 27 -8.82 9.05 3.55
CA GLU A 27 -9.00 7.97 4.52
C GLU A 27 -9.03 6.60 3.83
N ASP A 28 -9.56 6.51 2.62
CA ASP A 28 -9.56 5.29 1.81
C ASP A 28 -8.15 4.92 1.40
N TYR A 29 -7.34 5.92 1.01
CA TYR A 29 -5.91 5.75 0.79
C TYR A 29 -5.21 5.16 2.02
N LYS A 30 -5.43 5.73 3.22
CA LYS A 30 -4.79 5.24 4.45
C LYS A 30 -5.17 3.78 4.73
N ARG A 31 -6.44 3.42 4.54
CA ARG A 31 -6.93 2.05 4.72
C ARG A 31 -6.29 1.09 3.71
N ALA A 32 -6.28 1.44 2.43
CA ALA A 32 -5.65 0.64 1.37
C ALA A 32 -4.15 0.47 1.60
N ASN A 33 -3.46 1.55 1.98
CA ASN A 33 -2.03 1.54 2.24
C ASN A 33 -1.67 0.66 3.45
N ALA A 34 -2.48 0.69 4.52
CA ALA A 34 -2.28 -0.19 5.67
C ALA A 34 -2.45 -1.68 5.31
N GLU A 35 -3.45 -2.02 4.49
CA GLU A 35 -3.63 -3.40 4.00
C GLU A 35 -2.46 -3.86 3.12
N PHE A 36 -1.92 -2.96 2.30
CA PHE A 36 -0.75 -3.22 1.45
C PHE A 36 0.53 -3.42 2.27
N GLU A 37 0.78 -2.58 3.28
CA GLU A 37 1.91 -2.75 4.20
C GLU A 37 1.81 -4.07 4.97
N GLY A 38 0.60 -4.47 5.38
CA GLY A 38 0.34 -5.76 6.00
C GLY A 38 0.66 -6.95 5.08
N LEU A 39 0.33 -6.84 3.79
CA LEU A 39 0.68 -7.84 2.78
C LEU A 39 2.20 -7.99 2.63
N LEU A 40 2.91 -6.87 2.52
CA LEU A 40 4.38 -6.87 2.44
C LEU A 40 5.01 -7.46 3.69
N GLN A 41 4.51 -7.12 4.88
CA GLN A 41 5.00 -7.69 6.13
C GLN A 41 4.82 -9.22 6.16
N ALA A 42 3.67 -9.73 5.74
CA ALA A 42 3.42 -11.17 5.67
C ALA A 42 4.36 -11.85 4.67
N LEU A 43 4.55 -11.27 3.48
CA LEU A 43 5.48 -11.78 2.47
C LEU A 43 6.92 -11.82 2.98
N MET A 44 7.34 -10.76 3.69
CA MET A 44 8.67 -10.69 4.30
C MET A 44 8.87 -11.75 5.40
N LEU A 45 7.83 -12.07 6.18
CA LEU A 45 7.95 -13.14 7.17
C LEU A 45 8.09 -14.51 6.50
N GLU A 46 7.38 -14.75 5.40
CA GLU A 46 7.48 -16.00 4.65
C GLU A 46 8.85 -16.16 3.97
N ILE A 47 9.37 -15.11 3.33
CA ILE A 47 10.71 -15.13 2.74
C ILE A 47 11.79 -15.23 3.83
N GLY A 48 11.58 -14.57 4.97
CA GLY A 48 12.48 -14.61 6.13
C GLY A 48 12.73 -16.01 6.70
N LYS A 49 11.87 -16.99 6.40
CA LYS A 49 12.06 -18.39 6.79
C LYS A 49 13.25 -19.04 6.08
N PHE A 50 13.60 -18.60 4.87
CA PHE A 50 14.72 -19.12 4.09
C PHE A 50 15.79 -18.08 3.77
N ASP A 51 15.49 -16.79 3.90
CA ASP A 51 16.45 -15.69 3.79
C ASP A 51 16.23 -14.68 4.92
N SER A 52 16.92 -14.88 6.05
CA SER A 52 16.82 -14.00 7.21
C SER A 52 17.36 -12.60 6.96
N SER A 53 18.10 -12.36 5.86
CA SER A 53 18.62 -11.04 5.54
C SER A 53 17.51 -10.03 5.28
N ILE A 54 16.28 -10.46 4.96
CA ILE A 54 15.23 -9.49 4.66
C ILE A 54 14.50 -8.95 5.90
N LEU A 55 14.61 -9.63 7.05
CA LEU A 55 13.80 -9.37 8.26
C LEU A 55 14.13 -8.05 8.96
N HIS A 56 15.29 -7.44 8.66
CA HIS A 56 15.68 -6.14 9.22
C HIS A 56 15.10 -4.94 8.46
N ASN A 57 14.43 -5.17 7.33
CA ASN A 57 13.82 -4.09 6.56
C ASN A 57 12.45 -3.73 7.14
N ASN A 58 12.07 -2.46 7.00
CA ASN A 58 10.72 -2.01 7.28
C ASN A 58 9.91 -2.00 5.98
N PRO A 59 8.73 -2.67 5.91
CA PRO A 59 7.90 -2.67 4.70
C PRO A 59 7.65 -1.29 4.11
N LYS A 60 7.50 -0.24 4.94
CA LYS A 60 7.27 1.14 4.49
C LYS A 60 8.41 1.71 3.65
N ASP A 61 9.64 1.34 3.98
CA ASP A 61 10.84 1.83 3.31
C ASP A 61 11.10 1.11 1.98
N LEU A 62 10.36 0.01 1.73
CA LEU A 62 10.44 -0.79 0.51
C LEU A 62 9.35 -0.42 -0.52
N THR A 63 8.63 0.67 -0.31
CA THR A 63 7.49 1.07 -1.16
C THR A 63 7.67 2.44 -1.78
N PHE A 64 7.09 2.61 -2.97
CA PHE A 64 6.95 3.93 -3.57
C PHE A 64 5.72 4.64 -3.00
N LYS A 65 5.89 5.93 -2.71
CA LYS A 65 4.77 6.77 -2.26
C LYS A 65 3.92 7.19 -3.45
N ILE A 66 2.60 7.17 -3.27
CA ILE A 66 1.68 7.80 -4.22
C ILE A 66 1.89 9.32 -4.13
N VAL A 67 2.28 9.94 -5.24
CA VAL A 67 2.41 11.39 -5.35
C VAL A 67 1.03 11.97 -5.57
N SER A 68 0.63 12.94 -4.75
CA SER A 68 -0.65 13.61 -4.93
C SER A 68 -0.69 14.30 -6.30
N PRO A 69 -1.76 14.10 -7.10
CA PRO A 69 -1.94 14.83 -8.34
C PRO A 69 -1.99 16.35 -8.07
N PHE A 70 -1.36 17.11 -8.96
CA PHE A 70 -1.34 18.57 -8.92
C PHE A 70 -2.71 19.17 -9.23
#